data_AF-A0A7M3ZS74-F1
#
_entry.id   AF-A0A7M3ZS74-F1
#
_cell.length_a   1.000
_cell.length_b   1.000
_cell.length_c   1.000
_cell.angle_alpha   90.00
_cell.angle_beta   90.00
_cell.angle_gamma   90.00
#
_symmetry.space_group_name_H-M   'P 1'
#
loop_
_entity.id
_entity.type
_entity.pdbx_description
1 polymer ?
#
loop_
_entity_poly.entity_id
_entity_poly.type
_entity_poly.pdbx_seq_one_letter_code
_entity_poly.pdbx_strand_id
1 'polypeptide(L)'
;MSSQHLGSLDVFRSTVEVMLGDGVLTREEKRLIIKLGSVLKLAPEEPAYIYSCIQSGEASRSGEPVSPEDMRDIYTKVFEVAIVNASLSRDEFRVLANLRDQFDIGDDLHEEIEHELREMMKEKYGDKAMLDTLMDTLKDSVGLVGDLFDTFRKKPIEGDKR
;
A
#
# COMPACT_ATOMS: atom_id res chain seq x y z
N MET A 1 1.82 -19.46 21.05
CA MET A 1 1.14 -18.53 20.11
C MET A 1 2.05 -18.44 18.90
N SER A 2 1.66 -19.06 17.79
CA SER A 2 2.41 -18.99 16.54
C SER A 2 2.46 -17.55 16.08
N SER A 3 3.64 -16.93 16.09
CA SER A 3 3.91 -15.67 15.41
C SER A 3 3.50 -15.88 13.96
N GLN A 4 2.31 -15.42 13.57
CA GLN A 4 1.90 -15.44 12.17
C GLN A 4 2.83 -14.45 11.47
N HIS A 5 3.83 -14.99 10.78
CA HIS A 5 4.69 -14.20 9.91
C HIS A 5 3.82 -13.69 8.76
N LEU A 6 3.80 -12.38 8.55
CA LEU A 6 3.11 -11.77 7.42
C LEU A 6 3.85 -12.18 6.14
N GLY A 7 3.19 -12.97 5.29
CA GLY A 7 3.79 -13.46 4.06
C GLY A 7 3.57 -12.51 2.88
N SER A 8 4.49 -12.53 1.92
CA SER A 8 4.47 -11.65 0.76
C SER A 8 3.20 -11.79 -0.09
N LEU A 9 2.63 -12.99 -0.17
CA LEU A 9 1.39 -13.23 -0.91
C LEU A 9 0.14 -12.81 -0.14
N ASP A 10 0.18 -12.82 1.20
CA ASP A 10 -0.90 -12.26 2.02
C ASP A 10 -0.99 -10.74 1.81
N VAL A 11 0.16 -10.05 1.84
CA VAL A 11 0.26 -8.61 1.58
C VAL A 11 -0.24 -8.25 0.19
N PHE A 12 0.19 -9.02 -0.81
CA PHE A 12 -0.22 -8.81 -2.19
C PHE A 12 -1.73 -9.02 -2.34
N ARG A 13 -2.27 -10.12 -1.82
CA ARG A 13 -3.69 -10.46 -1.90
C ARG A 13 -4.57 -9.40 -1.26
N SER A 14 -4.31 -9.05 0.01
CA SER A 14 -5.14 -8.07 0.73
C SER A 14 -5.18 -6.73 -0.01
N THR A 15 -4.05 -6.33 -0.59
CA THR A 15 -3.95 -5.08 -1.34
C THR A 15 -4.73 -5.13 -2.65
N VAL A 16 -4.66 -6.26 -3.37
CA VAL A 16 -5.45 -6.46 -4.59
C VAL A 16 -6.96 -6.50 -4.27
N GLU A 17 -7.36 -7.13 -3.17
CA GLU A 17 -8.76 -7.15 -2.70
C GLU A 17 -9.28 -5.74 -2.37
N VAL A 18 -8.43 -4.87 -1.81
CA VAL A 18 -8.78 -3.46 -1.55
C VAL A 18 -9.03 -2.69 -2.85
N MET A 19 -8.18 -2.90 -3.87
CA MET A 19 -8.33 -2.26 -5.19
C MET A 19 -9.52 -2.81 -5.98
N LEU A 20 -9.81 -4.10 -5.87
CA LEU A 20 -10.95 -4.74 -6.56
C LEU A 20 -12.30 -4.44 -5.91
N GLY A 21 -12.40 -3.47 -4.99
CA GLY A 21 -13.63 -3.15 -4.28
C GLY A 21 -14.82 -2.80 -5.19
N ASP A 22 -14.56 -2.26 -6.38
CA ASP A 22 -15.58 -1.95 -7.41
C ASP A 22 -15.63 -3.00 -8.56
N GLY A 23 -14.76 -4.01 -8.51
CA GLY A 23 -14.63 -5.07 -9.50
C GLY A 23 -13.82 -4.71 -10.75
N VAL A 24 -13.22 -3.51 -10.85
CA VAL A 24 -12.49 -3.06 -12.04
C VAL A 24 -11.15 -2.43 -11.69
N LEU A 25 -10.06 -3.00 -12.21
CA LEU A 25 -8.74 -2.36 -12.09
C LEU A 25 -8.53 -1.28 -13.16
N THR A 26 -8.39 -0.05 -12.69
CA THR A 26 -7.92 1.11 -13.46
C THR A 26 -6.48 0.92 -13.96
N ARG A 27 -5.98 1.84 -14.80
CA ARG A 27 -4.59 1.76 -15.29
C ARG A 27 -3.59 2.06 -14.16
N GLU A 28 -4.00 2.93 -13.27
CA GLU A 28 -3.29 3.44 -12.11
C GLU A 28 -3.13 2.32 -11.07
N GLU A 29 -4.22 1.62 -10.73
CA GLU A 29 -4.18 0.47 -9.84
C GLU A 29 -3.33 -0.67 -10.41
N LYS A 30 -3.46 -0.97 -11.72
CA LYS A 30 -2.59 -1.98 -12.36
C LYS A 30 -1.11 -1.65 -12.20
N ARG A 31 -0.73 -0.39 -12.33
CA ARG A 31 0.66 0.06 -12.13
C ARG A 31 1.08 -0.17 -10.68
N LEU A 32 0.21 0.18 -9.72
CA LEU A 32 0.50 0.01 -8.31
C LEU A 32 0.65 -1.47 -7.93
N ILE A 33 -0.19 -2.36 -8.49
CA ILE A 33 -0.07 -3.82 -8.30
C ILE A 33 1.23 -4.36 -8.90
N ILE A 34 1.59 -3.94 -10.12
CA ILE A 34 2.85 -4.35 -10.75
C ILE A 34 4.03 -3.91 -9.89
N LYS A 35 4.00 -2.68 -9.37
CA LYS A 35 5.03 -2.18 -8.45
C LYS A 35 5.07 -3.01 -7.18
N LEU A 36 3.91 -3.27 -6.56
CA LEU A 36 3.79 -4.04 -5.32
C LEU A 36 4.37 -5.45 -5.49
N GLY A 37 3.98 -6.18 -6.54
CA GLY A 37 4.50 -7.51 -6.82
C GLY A 37 6.03 -7.52 -7.03
N SER A 38 6.56 -6.48 -7.67
CA SER A 38 8.00 -6.32 -7.85
C SER A 38 8.75 -6.07 -6.55
N VAL A 39 8.24 -5.21 -5.65
CA VAL A 39 8.93 -4.91 -4.38
C VAL A 39 8.79 -6.02 -3.36
N LEU A 40 7.71 -6.79 -3.43
CA LEU A 40 7.52 -8.04 -2.69
C LEU A 40 8.34 -9.21 -3.27
N LYS A 41 9.06 -9.01 -4.38
CA LYS A 41 9.90 -10.00 -5.05
C LYS A 41 9.13 -11.27 -5.45
N LEU A 42 7.86 -11.11 -5.85
CA LEU A 42 7.02 -12.22 -6.27
C LEU A 42 7.56 -12.87 -7.55
N ALA A 43 7.42 -14.19 -7.64
CA ALA A 43 7.69 -14.92 -8.87
C ALA A 43 6.67 -14.53 -9.96
N PRO A 44 7.02 -14.60 -11.26
CA PRO A 44 6.18 -14.12 -12.36
C PRO A 44 4.76 -14.72 -12.39
N GLU A 45 4.60 -15.96 -11.94
CA GLU A 45 3.34 -16.70 -11.88
C GLU A 45 2.47 -16.36 -10.66
N GLU A 46 3.06 -15.83 -9.59
CA GLU A 46 2.38 -15.63 -8.32
C GLU A 46 1.27 -14.58 -8.35
N PRO A 47 1.41 -13.44 -9.05
CA PRO A 47 0.31 -12.51 -9.22
C PRO A 47 -0.91 -13.17 -9.86
N ALA A 48 -0.71 -13.94 -10.94
CA ALA A 48 -1.78 -14.65 -11.63
C ALA A 48 -2.44 -15.70 -10.73
N TYR A 49 -1.65 -16.42 -9.94
CA TYR A 49 -2.14 -17.34 -8.92
C TYR A 49 -3.06 -16.62 -7.91
N ILE A 50 -2.63 -15.49 -7.33
CA ILE A 50 -3.46 -14.73 -6.37
C ILE A 50 -4.76 -14.23 -7.01
N TYR A 51 -4.72 -13.71 -8.23
CA TYR A 51 -5.94 -13.32 -8.93
C TYR A 51 -6.92 -14.50 -9.08
N SER A 52 -6.42 -15.69 -9.40
CA SER A 52 -7.27 -16.88 -9.52
C SER A 52 -7.92 -17.27 -8.19
N CYS A 53 -7.18 -17.25 -7.08
CA CYS A 53 -7.72 -17.50 -5.74
C CYS A 53 -8.78 -16.47 -5.33
N ILE A 54 -8.57 -15.18 -5.62
CA ILE A 54 -9.56 -14.13 -5.34
C ILE A 54 -10.83 -14.39 -6.15
N GLN A 55 -10.72 -14.72 -7.44
CA GLN A 55 -11.86 -15.00 -8.31
C GLN A 55 -12.63 -16.27 -7.92
N SER A 56 -11.94 -17.31 -7.44
CA SER A 56 -12.56 -18.56 -6.97
C SER A 56 -13.07 -18.50 -5.53
N GLY A 57 -12.73 -17.43 -4.78
CA GLY A 57 -13.03 -17.33 -3.36
C GLY A 57 -12.23 -18.30 -2.49
N GLU A 58 -11.13 -18.85 -3.01
CA GLU A 58 -10.29 -19.83 -2.33
C GLU A 58 -9.20 -19.16 -1.50
N ALA A 59 -8.73 -19.87 -0.48
CA ALA A 59 -7.55 -19.45 0.28
C ALA A 59 -6.27 -19.59 -0.57
N SER A 60 -5.34 -18.66 -0.39
CA SER A 60 -4.01 -18.70 -1.01
C SER A 60 -2.96 -19.13 0.02
N ARG A 61 -1.80 -19.58 -0.45
CA ARG A 61 -0.61 -19.71 0.41
C ARG A 61 -0.11 -18.32 0.84
N SER A 62 0.57 -18.26 1.99
CA SER A 62 1.04 -17.02 2.62
C SER A 62 2.24 -16.38 1.89
N GLY A 63 3.07 -17.18 1.22
CA GLY A 63 4.30 -16.70 0.58
C GLY A 63 5.48 -16.64 1.55
N GLU A 64 6.53 -15.92 1.16
CA GLU A 64 7.74 -15.77 1.97
C GLU A 64 7.54 -14.72 3.06
N PRO A 65 8.08 -14.90 4.28
CA PRO A 65 7.99 -13.91 5.34
C PRO A 65 8.56 -12.55 4.92
N VAL A 66 7.80 -11.48 5.14
CA VAL A 66 8.29 -10.11 4.97
C VAL A 66 9.00 -9.66 6.24
N SER A 67 10.25 -9.20 6.13
CA SER A 67 11.01 -8.69 7.28
C SER A 67 10.56 -7.27 7.65
N PRO A 68 10.70 -6.82 8.91
CA PRO A 68 10.37 -5.45 9.30
C PRO A 68 11.12 -4.38 8.49
N GLU A 69 12.37 -4.65 8.11
CA GLU A 69 13.16 -3.76 7.24
C GLU A 69 12.56 -3.68 5.82
N ASP A 70 12.15 -4.83 5.27
CA ASP A 70 11.47 -4.87 3.96
C ASP A 70 10.10 -4.17 4.03
N MET A 71 9.36 -4.24 5.15
CA MET A 71 8.05 -3.61 5.28
C MET A 71 8.11 -2.09 5.06
N ARG A 72 9.07 -1.41 5.71
CA ARG A 72 9.32 0.04 5.51
C ARG A 72 9.67 0.31 4.05
N ASP A 73 10.61 -0.44 3.48
CA ASP A 73 11.08 -0.24 2.11
C ASP A 73 9.98 -0.46 1.06
N ILE A 74 9.16 -1.51 1.23
CA ILE A 74 8.01 -1.81 0.37
C ILE A 74 7.01 -0.65 0.44
N TYR A 75 6.65 -0.20 1.65
CA TYR A 75 5.72 0.90 1.83
C TYR A 75 6.20 2.18 1.13
N THR A 76 7.45 2.60 1.40
CA THR A 76 8.05 3.79 0.79
C THR A 76 8.06 3.72 -0.74
N LYS A 77 8.41 2.57 -1.32
CA LYS A 77 8.46 2.39 -2.77
C LYS A 77 7.09 2.39 -3.45
N VAL A 78 6.06 1.89 -2.77
CA VAL A 78 4.67 1.96 -3.27
C VAL A 78 4.17 3.39 -3.17
N PHE A 79 4.46 4.07 -2.06
CA PHE A 79 4.07 5.46 -1.84
C PHE A 79 4.73 6.41 -2.86
N GLU A 80 6.02 6.21 -3.17
CA GLU A 80 6.72 6.96 -4.24
C GLU A 80 5.94 6.91 -5.56
N VAL A 81 5.51 5.72 -5.98
CA VAL A 81 4.77 5.54 -7.26
C VAL A 81 3.41 6.21 -7.23
N ALA A 82 2.74 6.20 -6.08
CA ALA A 82 1.44 6.83 -5.91
C ALA A 82 1.55 8.38 -6.01
N ILE A 83 2.57 8.98 -5.39
CA ILE A 83 2.76 10.46 -5.40
C ILE A 83 3.21 10.97 -6.77
N VAL A 84 4.18 10.33 -7.43
CA VAL A 84 4.79 10.81 -8.69
C VAL A 84 3.77 11.01 -9.82
N ASN A 85 2.65 10.30 -9.78
CA ASN A 85 1.63 10.38 -10.81
C ASN A 85 0.64 11.55 -10.62
N ALA A 86 0.83 12.39 -9.59
CA ALA A 86 0.08 13.63 -9.32
C ALA A 86 -1.46 13.48 -9.37
N SER A 87 -1.97 12.28 -9.16
CA SER A 87 -3.40 11.97 -9.19
C SER A 87 -3.71 10.89 -8.17
N LEU A 88 -3.32 11.14 -6.91
CA LEU A 88 -3.73 10.30 -5.80
C LEU A 88 -5.26 10.23 -5.76
N SER A 89 -5.80 9.09 -6.17
CA SER A 89 -7.23 8.82 -6.06
C SER A 89 -7.54 8.30 -4.66
N ARG A 90 -8.81 8.35 -4.27
CA ARG A 90 -9.28 7.74 -3.02
C ARG A 90 -8.91 6.25 -2.93
N ASP A 91 -8.80 5.55 -4.05
CA ASP A 91 -8.49 4.12 -4.09
C ASP A 91 -7.00 3.87 -3.85
N GLU A 92 -6.11 4.72 -4.37
CA GLU A 92 -4.67 4.65 -4.07
C GLU A 92 -4.40 4.93 -2.59
N PHE A 93 -5.14 5.86 -1.99
CA PHE A 93 -5.06 6.10 -0.55
C PHE A 93 -5.53 4.92 0.29
N ARG A 94 -6.55 4.19 -0.15
CA ARG A 94 -7.00 2.96 0.54
C ARG A 94 -5.92 1.88 0.49
N VAL A 95 -5.18 1.80 -0.60
CA VAL A 95 -4.04 0.88 -0.74
C VAL A 95 -2.94 1.24 0.24
N LEU A 96 -2.56 2.53 0.31
CA LEU A 96 -1.55 3.00 1.25
C LEU A 96 -2.00 2.76 2.70
N ALA A 97 -3.26 3.03 3.05
CA ALA A 97 -3.79 2.75 4.38
C ALA A 97 -3.75 1.25 4.71
N ASN A 98 -4.12 0.39 3.75
CA ASN A 98 -4.08 -1.07 3.92
C ASN A 98 -2.65 -1.60 4.12
N LEU A 99 -1.67 -1.07 3.39
CA LEU A 99 -0.27 -1.45 3.58
C LEU A 99 0.29 -0.92 4.91
N ARG A 100 -0.06 0.31 5.27
CA ARG A 100 0.34 0.95 6.53
C ARG A 100 -0.13 0.13 7.73
N ASP A 101 -1.38 -0.32 7.72
CA ASP A 101 -1.96 -1.17 8.77
C ASP A 101 -1.29 -2.54 8.85
N GLN A 102 -1.14 -3.23 7.71
CA GLN A 102 -0.50 -4.55 7.68
C GLN A 102 0.96 -4.54 8.15
N PHE A 103 1.68 -3.45 7.88
CA PHE A 103 3.08 -3.30 8.26
C PHE A 103 3.27 -2.65 9.64
N ASP A 104 2.19 -2.36 10.36
CA ASP A 104 2.22 -1.69 11.67
C ASP A 104 3.04 -0.38 11.65
N ILE A 105 2.87 0.41 10.58
CA ILE A 105 3.57 1.68 10.40
C ILE A 105 2.79 2.78 11.15
N GLY A 106 3.31 3.12 12.33
CA GLY A 106 2.79 4.22 13.17
C GLY A 106 2.97 5.61 12.57
N ASP A 107 2.36 6.62 13.19
CA ASP A 107 2.36 8.01 12.73
C ASP A 107 3.79 8.57 12.58
N ASP A 108 4.66 8.40 13.58
CA ASP A 108 6.03 8.92 13.56
C ASP A 108 6.84 8.38 12.36
N LEU A 109 6.73 7.07 12.10
CA LEU A 109 7.45 6.43 10.98
C LEU A 109 6.84 6.84 9.63
N HIS A 110 5.52 7.01 9.58
CA HIS A 110 4.84 7.49 8.37
C HIS A 110 5.29 8.92 8.01
N GLU A 111 5.33 9.83 9.00
CA GLU A 111 5.83 11.20 8.82
C GLU A 111 7.30 11.24 8.39
N GLU A 112 8.15 10.36 8.94
CA GLU A 112 9.55 10.21 8.51
C GLU A 112 9.64 9.81 7.03
N ILE A 113 8.86 8.79 6.60
CA ILE A 113 8.82 8.32 5.21
C ILE A 113 8.33 9.44 4.27
N GLU A 114 7.30 10.19 4.66
CA GLU A 114 6.81 11.32 3.86
C GLU A 114 7.86 12.43 3.71
N HIS A 115 8.58 12.74 4.78
CA HIS A 115 9.68 13.70 4.74
C HIS A 115 10.80 13.22 3.82
N GLU A 116 11.20 11.94 3.90
CA GLU A 116 12.21 11.35 3.00
C GLU A 116 11.78 11.40 1.53
N LEU A 117 10.52 11.03 1.26
CA LEU A 117 9.95 11.12 -0.09
C LEU A 117 9.98 12.58 -0.57
N ARG A 118 9.60 13.53 0.28
CA ARG A 118 9.61 14.96 -0.02
C ARG A 118 11.00 15.44 -0.46
N GLU A 119 12.04 15.10 0.29
CA GLU A 119 13.41 15.50 -0.04
C GLU A 119 13.93 14.79 -1.31
N MET A 120 13.69 13.49 -1.44
CA MET A 120 14.04 12.73 -2.65
C MET A 120 13.38 13.32 -3.91
N MET A 121 12.12 13.75 -3.82
CA MET A 121 11.44 14.38 -4.96
C MET A 121 12.04 15.75 -5.31
N LYS A 122 12.42 16.56 -4.32
CA LYS A 122 13.10 17.84 -4.56
C LYS A 122 14.42 17.66 -5.31
N GLU A 123 15.17 16.62 -4.98
CA GLU A 123 16.44 16.31 -5.65
C GLU A 123 16.25 15.76 -7.06
N LYS A 124 15.24 14.90 -7.26
CA LYS A 124 14.99 14.18 -8.51
C LYS A 124 14.25 15.01 -9.56
N TYR A 125 13.41 15.96 -9.13
CA TYR A 125 12.58 16.77 -10.02
C TYR A 125 12.95 18.25 -9.89
N GLY A 126 13.66 18.77 -10.91
CA GLY A 126 14.11 20.17 -10.96
C GLY A 126 13.05 21.17 -11.45
N ASP A 127 11.85 20.72 -11.82
CA ASP A 127 10.76 21.61 -12.25
C ASP A 127 9.91 22.04 -11.05
N LYS A 128 9.96 23.34 -10.75
CA LYS A 128 9.26 23.96 -9.63
C LYS A 128 7.74 23.71 -9.66
N ALA A 129 7.11 23.70 -10.83
CA ALA A 129 5.66 23.52 -10.93
C ALA A 129 5.22 22.07 -10.64
N MET A 130 6.03 21.11 -11.11
CA MET A 130 5.82 19.69 -10.80
C MET A 130 6.09 19.44 -9.32
N LEU A 131 7.16 20.03 -8.78
CA LEU A 131 7.47 19.94 -7.36
C LEU A 131 6.32 20.46 -6.50
N ASP A 132 5.82 21.66 -6.76
CA ASP A 132 4.71 22.25 -5.99
C ASP A 132 3.46 21.33 -6.00
N THR A 133 3.11 20.74 -7.15
CA THR A 133 2.00 19.77 -7.27
C THR A 133 2.22 18.51 -6.42
N LEU A 134 3.45 17.94 -6.45
CA LEU A 134 3.81 16.78 -5.63
C LEU A 134 3.81 17.14 -4.14
N MET A 135 4.28 18.34 -3.80
CA MET A 135 4.33 18.84 -2.43
C MET A 135 2.94 19.03 -1.82
N ASP A 136 1.98 19.46 -2.63
CA ASP A 136 0.58 19.59 -2.24
C ASP A 136 -0.10 18.21 -2.12
N THR A 137 0.17 17.31 -3.07
CA THR A 137 -0.30 15.92 -3.01
C THR A 137 0.19 15.19 -1.74
N LEU A 138 1.44 15.43 -1.34
CA LEU A 138 2.02 14.95 -0.08
C LEU A 138 1.42 15.60 1.17
N LYS A 139 0.89 16.83 1.09
CA LYS A 139 0.19 17.44 2.24
C LYS A 139 -1.21 16.86 2.38
N ASP A 140 -1.88 16.64 1.26
CA ASP A 140 -3.20 16.03 1.23
C ASP A 140 -3.15 14.56 1.69
N SER A 141 -2.04 13.85 1.47
CA SER A 141 -1.84 12.48 1.96
C SER A 141 -1.83 12.38 3.48
N VAL A 142 -1.17 13.31 4.18
CA VAL A 142 -1.08 13.33 5.66
C VAL A 142 -2.49 13.27 6.27
N GLY A 143 -3.38 14.14 5.79
CA GLY A 143 -4.75 14.24 6.30
C GLY A 143 -5.60 13.05 5.90
N LEU A 144 -5.61 12.69 4.60
CA LEU A 144 -6.53 11.68 4.09
C LEU A 144 -6.12 10.25 4.49
N VAL A 145 -4.81 9.94 4.48
CA VAL A 145 -4.32 8.64 4.95
C VAL A 145 -4.51 8.52 6.45
N GLY A 146 -4.27 9.59 7.23
CA GLY A 146 -4.57 9.62 8.66
C GLY A 146 -6.05 9.34 8.94
N ASP A 147 -6.96 10.04 8.27
CA ASP A 147 -8.41 9.85 8.45
C ASP A 147 -8.90 8.46 8.01
N LEU A 148 -8.38 7.94 6.90
CA LEU A 148 -8.68 6.58 6.44
C LEU A 148 -8.12 5.54 7.41
N PHE A 149 -6.89 5.72 7.88
CA PHE A 149 -6.24 4.85 8.85
C PHE A 149 -7.02 4.79 10.17
N ASP A 150 -7.47 5.94 10.68
CA ASP A 150 -8.36 6.02 11.83
C ASP A 150 -9.68 5.27 11.60
N THR A 151 -10.22 5.33 10.39
CA THR A 151 -11.43 4.60 10.01
C THR A 151 -11.20 3.09 9.95
N PHE A 152 -10.05 2.64 9.44
CA PHE A 152 -9.66 1.23 9.45
C PHE A 152 -9.47 0.72 10.88
N ARG A 153 -8.81 1.50 11.75
CA ARG A 153 -8.62 1.17 13.18
C ARG A 153 -9.93 1.16 13.97
N LYS A 154 -10.89 2.00 13.60
CA LYS A 154 -12.21 2.09 14.25
C LYS A 154 -13.17 0.97 13.86
N LYS A 155 -12.87 0.10 12.89
CA LYS A 155 -13.63 -1.15 12.71
C LYS A 155 -13.28 -2.08 13.88
N PRO A 156 -14.17 -2.26 14.88
CA PRO A 156 -13.98 -3.34 15.82
C PRO A 156 -14.21 -4.64 15.04
N ILE A 157 -13.48 -5.68 15.39
CA ILE A 157 -13.86 -7.05 15.07
C ILE A 157 -15.25 -7.25 15.68
N GLU A 158 -16.29 -7.14 14.86
CA GLU A 158 -17.66 -7.52 15.24
C GLU A 158 -17.68 -9.04 15.29
N GLY A 159 -17.20 -9.57 16.42
CA GLY A 159 -17.02 -11.00 16.64
C GLY A 159 -16.70 -11.38 18.07
N ASP A 160 -16.82 -10.46 19.04
CA ASP A 160 -16.85 -10.83 20.46
C ASP A 160 -18.14 -10.33 21.10
N LYS A 161 -19.02 -11.32 21.36
CA LYS A 161 -20.17 -11.38 22.29
C LYS A 161 -21.44 -11.93 21.62
N ARG A 162 -21.59 -13.25 21.64
CA ARG A 162 -22.48 -13.97 22.58
C ARG A 162 -22.52 -15.47 22.29
#